data_AF-G0PN84-F1
#
_entry.id   AF-G0PN84-F1
#
_cell.length_a   1.000
_cell.length_b   1.000
_cell.length_c   1.000
_cell.angle_alpha   90.00
_cell.angle_beta   90.00
_cell.angle_gamma   90.00
#
_symmetry.space_group_name_H-M   'P 1'
#
loop_
_entity.id
_entity.type
_entity.pdbx_description
1 polymer ?
#
loop_
_entity_poly.entity_id
_entity_poly.type
_entity_poly.pdbx_seq_one_letter_code
_entity_poly.pdbx_strand_id
1 'polypeptide(L)'
;MIVYLSFNSKLSKIKYQFLNNEEEGGECEQKLLGDEESQETFECCPNEKLLKLTRIGKKSSYILLMMLVTVTGFPMVLKPDVVRWAANHARMFYQECGQKAKSIMQGAAYGCEPLYPSGNTELCKGNFTHFEERIRKEKPDYAFIFTRFMSIGAPFPKHVTTFEQDPIYQVTKGQMLKFISNIKYKLFILDSIPRINRKIIEEIVPLMRNHTALKEIDV
;
A
#
# COMPACT_ATOMS: atom_id res chain seq x y z
N MET A 1 -20.03 -4.18 -5.08
CA MET A 1 -18.66 -3.85 -5.51
C MET A 1 -17.70 -4.21 -4.40
N ILE A 2 -17.11 -5.40 -4.50
CA ILE A 2 -15.89 -5.80 -3.76
C ILE A 2 -14.70 -5.44 -4.65
N VAL A 3 -13.81 -4.56 -4.17
CA VAL A 3 -12.58 -4.19 -4.88
C VAL A 3 -11.38 -4.81 -4.18
N TYR A 4 -10.58 -5.58 -4.91
CA TYR A 4 -9.32 -6.16 -4.40
C TYR A 4 -8.12 -5.28 -4.79
N LEU A 5 -7.35 -4.83 -3.80
CA LEU A 5 -6.16 -3.98 -3.92
C LEU A 5 -4.96 -4.65 -3.29
N SER A 6 -4.00 -5.11 -4.06
CA SER A 6 -3.01 -6.01 -3.46
C SER A 6 -1.92 -5.33 -2.57
N PHE A 7 -2.07 -4.79 -1.30
CA PHE A 7 -0.97 -4.21 -0.41
C PHE A 7 -0.64 -4.70 1.11
N ASN A 8 0.65 -4.96 1.58
CA ASN A 8 1.23 -5.87 2.68
C ASN A 8 1.54 -5.22 4.08
N SER A 9 1.82 -6.02 5.15
CA SER A 9 2.89 -5.77 6.16
C SER A 9 3.51 -7.01 6.90
N LYS A 10 4.86 -7.08 6.93
CA LYS A 10 5.86 -7.82 7.77
C LYS A 10 5.46 -9.11 8.57
N LEU A 11 6.28 -10.14 8.32
CA LEU A 11 6.55 -11.41 9.03
C LEU A 11 5.35 -12.35 9.31
N SER A 12 5.40 -13.49 8.61
CA SER A 12 4.66 -14.76 8.75
C SER A 12 3.14 -14.85 8.50
N LYS A 13 2.37 -13.77 8.38
CA LYS A 13 0.95 -13.84 7.93
C LYS A 13 0.53 -12.62 7.13
N ILE A 14 0.01 -12.82 5.92
CA ILE A 14 -0.60 -11.76 5.11
C ILE A 14 -1.82 -11.23 5.88
N LYS A 15 -1.79 -9.95 6.28
CA LYS A 15 -2.91 -9.27 6.94
C LYS A 15 -3.78 -8.59 5.89
N TYR A 16 -5.01 -9.08 5.78
CA TYR A 16 -6.08 -8.45 5.02
C TYR A 16 -6.79 -7.48 5.93
N GLN A 17 -6.99 -6.26 5.46
CA GLN A 17 -7.78 -5.26 6.15
C GLN A 17 -8.96 -4.89 5.26
N PHE A 18 -10.16 -4.93 5.83
CA PHE A 18 -11.30 -4.22 5.28
C PHE A 18 -11.07 -2.74 5.53
N LEU A 19 -11.12 -1.95 4.47
CA LEU A 19 -11.18 -0.50 4.62
C LEU A 19 -12.64 -0.16 4.96
N ASN A 20 -13.05 -0.41 6.20
CA ASN A 20 -14.33 0.04 6.75
C ASN A 20 -14.09 1.29 7.60
N ASN A 21 -15.00 2.26 7.51
CA ASN A 21 -15.11 3.30 8.52
C ASN A 21 -15.69 2.64 9.78
N GLU A 22 -14.86 2.44 10.81
CA GLU A 22 -15.33 2.52 12.20
C GLU A 22 -15.06 3.95 12.66
N GLU A 23 -15.91 4.87 12.20
CA GLU A 23 -16.43 5.88 13.11
C GLU A 23 -17.57 5.19 13.85
N GLU A 24 -17.52 5.19 15.18
CA GLU A 24 -18.63 4.73 16.03
C GLU A 24 -19.90 5.52 15.66
N GLY A 25 -20.69 4.95 14.76
CA GLY A 25 -22.11 5.28 14.63
C GLY A 25 -22.84 4.64 15.80
N GLY A 26 -22.74 5.24 16.99
CA GLY A 26 -23.75 5.07 18.03
C GLY A 26 -25.03 5.74 17.52
N GLU A 27 -26.08 4.94 17.38
CA GLU A 27 -27.43 5.37 17.00
C GLU A 27 -27.88 6.56 17.85
N CYS A 28 -27.95 7.75 17.25
CA CYS A 28 -28.86 8.78 17.75
C CYS A 28 -30.20 8.59 17.05
N GLU A 29 -31.03 7.73 17.63
CA GLU A 29 -32.45 7.71 17.33
C GLU A 29 -33.04 9.05 17.79
N GLN A 30 -33.34 9.90 16.81
CA GLN A 30 -33.84 11.26 17.05
C GLN A 30 -35.33 11.18 17.40
N LYS A 31 -35.64 11.13 18.70
CA LYS A 31 -37.00 11.37 19.19
C LYS A 31 -37.23 12.87 19.36
N LEU A 32 -37.96 13.43 18.40
CA LEU A 32 -38.56 14.78 18.44
C LEU A 32 -39.52 14.91 19.65
N LEU A 33 -39.34 15.95 20.47
CA LEU A 33 -40.34 16.98 20.86
C LEU A 33 -40.02 17.64 22.21
N GLY A 34 -39.92 18.98 22.18
CA GLY A 34 -40.17 19.96 23.25
C GLY A 34 -39.24 19.96 24.47
N ASP A 35 -38.84 21.06 25.10
CA ASP A 35 -39.08 22.50 24.94
C ASP A 35 -37.99 23.22 25.78
N GLU A 36 -37.73 24.49 25.44
CA GLU A 36 -37.22 25.59 26.28
C GLU A 36 -35.80 25.53 26.93
N GLU A 37 -34.93 26.35 26.34
CA GLU A 37 -34.06 27.38 26.96
C GLU A 37 -33.13 27.08 28.18
N SER A 38 -31.84 27.33 27.93
CA SER A 38 -30.78 27.84 28.83
C SER A 38 -30.01 26.88 29.77
N GLN A 39 -28.83 26.49 29.29
CA GLN A 39 -27.50 26.62 29.91
C GLN A 39 -27.33 26.30 31.41
N GLU A 40 -26.69 25.16 31.72
CA GLU A 40 -25.70 25.06 32.81
C GLU A 40 -24.73 23.88 32.60
N THR A 41 -23.48 24.13 32.96
CA THR A 41 -22.29 23.27 32.89
C THR A 41 -22.44 21.96 33.67
N PHE A 42 -21.96 20.83 33.13
CA PHE A 42 -21.77 19.61 33.92
C PHE A 42 -20.31 19.12 33.86
N GLU A 43 -19.67 19.18 35.03
CA GLU A 43 -18.34 18.66 35.34
C GLU A 43 -18.30 17.13 35.16
N CYS A 44 -17.26 16.62 34.48
CA CYS A 44 -16.88 15.22 34.57
C CYS A 44 -15.78 15.06 35.63
N CYS A 45 -16.12 14.42 36.76
CA CYS A 45 -15.20 14.06 37.84
C CYS A 45 -14.05 13.14 37.41
N PRO A 46 -12.88 13.19 38.09
CA PRO A 46 -11.63 12.61 37.63
C PRO A 46 -11.43 11.17 38.11
N ASN A 47 -10.82 10.32 37.27
CA ASN A 47 -10.51 8.93 37.62
C ASN A 47 -9.12 8.83 38.28
N GLU A 48 -9.09 8.36 39.54
CA GLU A 48 -7.91 8.24 40.43
C GLU A 48 -6.70 7.48 39.83
N LYS A 49 -6.87 6.75 38.73
CA LYS A 49 -5.76 6.09 38.01
C LYS A 49 -4.83 7.06 37.28
N LEU A 50 -5.30 8.24 36.91
CA LEU A 50 -4.51 9.23 36.16
C LEU A 50 -3.44 9.91 37.04
N LEU A 51 -3.70 10.03 38.34
CA LEU A 51 -2.83 10.71 39.31
C LEU A 51 -1.58 9.90 39.69
N LYS A 52 -1.58 8.58 39.47
CA LYS A 52 -0.38 7.74 39.67
C LYS A 52 0.58 7.80 38.46
N LEU A 53 0.08 8.11 37.27
CA LEU A 53 0.90 8.16 36.05
C LEU A 53 1.76 9.44 35.97
N THR A 54 1.33 10.52 36.62
CA THR A 54 1.99 11.84 36.54
C THR A 54 3.26 11.96 37.40
N ARG A 55 3.60 10.95 38.23
CA ARG A 55 4.82 10.97 39.06
C ARG A 55 6.09 10.43 38.38
N ILE A 56 5.98 9.88 37.16
CA ILE A 56 7.12 9.48 36.29
C ILE A 56 7.57 10.67 35.39
N GLY A 57 6.99 11.85 35.63
CA GLY A 57 6.88 12.98 34.70
C GLY A 57 8.05 13.94 34.53
N LYS A 58 9.32 13.50 34.53
CA LYS A 58 10.40 14.37 34.03
C LYS A 58 11.37 13.66 33.07
N LYS A 59 11.91 12.50 33.41
CA LYS A 59 12.89 11.80 32.55
C LYS A 59 12.26 11.19 31.28
N SER A 60 11.03 10.67 31.37
CA SER A 60 10.30 10.11 30.23
C SER A 60 9.88 11.19 29.22
N SER A 61 9.53 12.39 29.69
CA SER A 61 9.17 13.53 28.86
C SER A 61 10.34 14.01 28.01
N TYR A 62 11.55 14.14 28.59
CA TYR A 62 12.74 14.51 27.84
C TYR A 62 13.13 13.47 26.78
N ILE A 63 13.00 12.17 27.07
CA ILE A 63 13.29 11.12 26.07
C ILE A 63 12.30 11.19 24.91
N LEU A 64 11.00 11.39 25.19
CA LEU A 64 9.99 11.53 24.15
C LEU A 64 10.20 12.81 23.32
N LEU A 65 10.58 13.91 23.97
CA LEU A 65 10.89 15.18 23.31
C LEU A 65 12.13 15.05 22.41
N MET A 66 13.18 14.36 22.87
CA MET A 66 14.39 14.12 22.08
C MET A 66 14.12 13.21 20.88
N MET A 67 13.27 12.18 21.04
CA MET A 67 12.76 11.37 19.93
C MET A 67 11.96 12.22 18.93
N LEU A 68 11.11 13.13 19.41
CA LEU A 68 10.34 14.02 18.54
C LEU A 68 11.26 14.97 17.76
N VAL A 69 12.19 15.63 18.46
CA VAL A 69 13.16 16.57 17.87
C VAL A 69 14.08 15.86 16.87
N THR A 70 14.47 14.62 17.12
CA THR A 70 15.27 13.85 16.15
C THR A 70 14.46 13.47 14.92
N VAL A 71 13.19 13.07 15.08
CA VAL A 71 12.30 12.74 13.95
C VAL A 71 11.92 13.97 13.12
N THR A 72 11.71 15.14 13.77
CA THR A 72 11.34 16.39 13.08
C THR A 72 12.54 17.18 12.56
N GLY A 73 13.66 17.16 13.27
CA GLY A 73 14.88 17.91 12.94
C GLY A 73 15.79 17.18 11.96
N PHE A 74 15.71 15.86 11.91
CA PHE A 74 16.36 15.03 10.90
C PHE A 74 15.26 14.19 10.23
N PRO A 75 14.57 14.71 9.20
CA PRO A 75 13.70 13.88 8.38
C PRO A 75 14.60 12.82 7.73
N MET A 76 14.74 11.67 8.38
CA MET A 76 15.34 10.50 7.77
C MET A 76 14.48 10.22 6.55
N VAL A 77 15.00 10.55 5.38
CA VAL A 77 14.42 10.11 4.12
C VAL A 77 14.39 8.59 4.22
N LEU A 78 13.21 8.04 4.47
CA LEU A 78 13.01 6.60 4.49
C LEU A 78 13.60 6.10 3.17
N LYS A 79 14.51 5.11 3.26
CA LYS A 79 15.15 4.54 2.06
C LYS A 79 14.04 4.20 1.05
N PRO A 80 14.26 4.43 -0.26
CA PRO A 80 13.30 4.06 -1.31
C PRO A 80 12.84 2.60 -1.20
N ASP A 81 13.70 1.74 -0.65
CA ASP A 81 13.47 0.33 -0.35
C ASP A 81 12.39 0.07 0.74
N VAL A 82 11.93 1.11 1.44
CA VAL A 82 10.84 1.05 2.44
C VAL A 82 9.52 1.58 1.85
N VAL A 83 9.56 2.21 0.67
CA VAL A 83 8.41 2.79 0.00
C VAL A 83 7.61 1.69 -0.70
N ARG A 84 6.49 1.29 -0.08
CA ARG A 84 5.56 0.31 -0.65
C ARG A 84 4.65 1.02 -1.64
N TRP A 85 5.05 1.02 -2.92
CA TRP A 85 4.37 1.77 -3.98
C TRP A 85 2.86 1.72 -3.85
N ALA A 86 2.27 0.54 -3.90
CA ALA A 86 0.83 0.50 -3.97
C ALA A 86 0.10 0.31 -2.64
N ALA A 87 0.83 0.10 -1.53
CA ALA A 87 0.28 0.35 -0.20
C ALA A 87 0.01 1.85 -0.03
N ASN A 88 0.90 2.68 -0.55
CA ASN A 88 0.75 4.13 -0.50
C ASN A 88 -0.41 4.61 -1.39
N HIS A 89 -0.74 3.89 -2.47
CA HIS A 89 -1.87 4.24 -3.35
C HIS A 89 -3.22 3.77 -2.82
N ALA A 90 -3.27 2.86 -1.84
CA ALA A 90 -4.54 2.36 -1.32
C ALA A 90 -5.41 3.43 -0.67
N ARG A 91 -4.79 4.41 0.01
CA ARG A 91 -5.50 5.56 0.60
C ARG A 91 -6.19 6.40 -0.47
N MET A 92 -5.47 6.73 -1.53
CA MET A 92 -6.01 7.47 -2.67
C MET A 92 -7.16 6.70 -3.32
N PHE A 93 -6.98 5.39 -3.54
CA PHE A 93 -8.04 4.55 -4.10
C PHE A 93 -9.29 4.55 -3.22
N TYR A 94 -9.12 4.44 -1.90
CA TYR A 94 -10.23 4.47 -0.95
C TYR A 94 -10.97 5.81 -0.98
N GLN A 95 -10.25 6.93 -1.04
CA GLN A 95 -10.88 8.25 -1.15
C GLN A 95 -11.76 8.39 -2.40
N GLU A 96 -11.31 7.83 -3.53
CA GLU A 96 -12.02 7.94 -4.81
C GLU A 96 -13.16 6.93 -4.99
N CYS A 97 -13.02 5.75 -4.36
CA CYS A 97 -13.86 4.59 -4.63
C CYS A 97 -14.59 4.03 -3.40
N GLY A 98 -14.27 4.48 -2.19
CA GLY A 98 -14.85 3.98 -0.94
C GLY A 98 -16.37 4.11 -0.92
N GLN A 99 -16.90 5.27 -1.31
CA GLN A 99 -18.35 5.53 -1.39
C GLN A 99 -19.04 4.79 -2.55
N LYS A 100 -18.27 4.29 -3.53
CA LYS A 100 -18.79 3.54 -4.69
C LYS A 100 -18.76 2.04 -4.44
N ALA A 101 -18.03 1.58 -3.42
CA ALA A 101 -17.80 0.18 -3.12
C ALA A 101 -18.63 -0.26 -1.92
N LYS A 102 -19.12 -1.50 -1.95
CA LYS A 102 -19.73 -2.11 -0.75
C LYS A 102 -18.63 -2.49 0.24
N SER A 103 -17.48 -2.94 -0.28
CA SER A 103 -16.29 -3.22 0.51
C SER A 103 -15.06 -3.13 -0.37
N ILE A 104 -13.94 -2.76 0.25
CA ILE A 104 -12.63 -2.75 -0.39
C ILE A 104 -11.70 -3.61 0.46
N MET A 105 -11.08 -4.59 -0.19
CA MET A 105 -10.14 -5.52 0.41
C MET A 105 -8.74 -5.27 -0.12
N GLN A 106 -7.74 -5.32 0.76
CA GLN A 106 -6.35 -5.06 0.38
C GLN A 106 -5.33 -6.18 0.77
N GLY A 107 -4.29 -6.50 -0.03
CA GLY A 107 -3.10 -7.32 0.38
C GLY A 107 -1.88 -7.48 -0.58
N ALA A 108 -0.60 -7.14 -0.26
CA ALA A 108 0.61 -7.16 -1.19
C ALA A 108 1.64 -8.18 -0.79
N ALA A 109 2.55 -8.37 -1.74
CA ALA A 109 3.95 -8.68 -1.55
C ALA A 109 4.88 -7.47 -1.84
N TYR A 110 5.93 -7.29 -1.03
CA TYR A 110 7.02 -6.36 -1.35
C TYR A 110 7.95 -7.02 -2.37
N GLY A 111 8.21 -6.36 -3.50
CA GLY A 111 9.18 -6.83 -4.50
C GLY A 111 8.75 -8.06 -5.33
N CYS A 112 7.49 -8.52 -5.21
CA CYS A 112 6.97 -9.62 -6.03
C CYS A 112 5.81 -9.12 -6.89
N GLU A 113 5.69 -9.64 -8.11
CA GLU A 113 4.61 -9.29 -9.03
C GLU A 113 3.44 -10.29 -8.90
N PRO A 114 2.18 -9.84 -8.97
CA PRO A 114 1.02 -10.73 -8.85
C PRO A 114 0.80 -11.62 -10.08
N LEU A 115 1.40 -11.24 -11.21
CA LEU A 115 1.28 -11.95 -12.49
C LEU A 115 2.52 -12.76 -12.85
N TYR A 116 3.64 -12.60 -12.13
CA TYR A 116 4.86 -13.37 -12.37
C TYR A 116 5.70 -13.50 -11.09
N PRO A 117 6.25 -14.68 -10.75
CA PRO A 117 7.06 -14.87 -9.54
C PRO A 117 8.51 -14.36 -9.74
N SER A 118 8.66 -13.03 -9.80
CA SER A 118 9.92 -12.33 -10.06
C SER A 118 11.02 -12.69 -9.08
N GLY A 119 12.25 -12.78 -9.58
CA GLY A 119 13.43 -13.15 -8.79
C GLY A 119 13.45 -14.61 -8.31
N ASN A 120 12.43 -15.41 -8.66
CA ASN A 120 12.31 -16.84 -8.38
C ASN A 120 12.53 -17.23 -6.89
N THR A 121 12.29 -16.31 -5.97
CA THR A 121 12.43 -16.55 -4.53
C THR A 121 11.24 -17.36 -4.02
N GLU A 122 11.44 -18.22 -3.02
CA GLU A 122 10.34 -18.97 -2.39
C GLU A 122 9.24 -18.05 -1.85
N LEU A 123 9.62 -16.86 -1.37
CA LEU A 123 8.67 -15.83 -0.95
C LEU A 123 7.79 -15.34 -2.10
N CYS A 124 8.36 -15.05 -3.27
CA CYS A 124 7.56 -14.59 -4.42
C CYS A 124 6.73 -15.70 -5.05
N LYS A 125 7.21 -16.95 -5.05
CA LYS A 125 6.39 -18.11 -5.47
C LYS A 125 5.18 -18.30 -4.55
N GLY A 126 5.37 -18.23 -3.24
CA GLY A 126 4.27 -18.33 -2.27
C GLY A 126 3.24 -17.23 -2.45
N ASN A 127 3.68 -15.98 -2.63
CA ASN A 127 2.76 -14.86 -2.89
C ASN A 127 2.02 -14.98 -4.23
N PHE A 128 2.70 -15.44 -5.27
CA PHE A 128 2.10 -15.69 -6.58
C PHE A 128 0.92 -16.66 -6.50
N THR A 129 1.07 -17.77 -5.76
CA THR A 129 -0.04 -18.70 -5.48
C THR A 129 -1.12 -18.01 -4.63
N HIS A 130 -0.73 -17.31 -3.58
CA HIS A 130 -1.68 -16.74 -2.64
C HIS A 130 -2.61 -15.67 -3.24
N PHE A 131 -2.12 -14.85 -4.17
CA PHE A 131 -2.97 -13.87 -4.85
C PHE A 131 -4.12 -14.52 -5.63
N GLU A 132 -3.83 -15.64 -6.30
CA GLU A 132 -4.84 -16.43 -7.01
C GLU A 132 -5.87 -16.98 -6.05
N GLU A 133 -5.42 -17.62 -4.97
CA GLU A 133 -6.30 -18.23 -3.98
C GLU A 133 -7.29 -17.23 -3.39
N ARG A 134 -6.85 -15.99 -3.16
CA ARG A 134 -7.72 -14.92 -2.67
C ARG A 134 -8.73 -14.49 -3.71
N ILE A 135 -8.31 -14.20 -4.94
CA ILE A 135 -9.28 -13.78 -5.97
C ILE A 135 -10.34 -14.88 -6.16
N ARG A 136 -9.91 -16.15 -6.17
CA ARG A 136 -10.80 -17.30 -6.25
C ARG A 136 -11.76 -17.45 -5.05
N LYS A 137 -11.27 -17.18 -3.83
CA LYS A 137 -12.09 -17.26 -2.61
C LYS A 137 -13.07 -16.10 -2.48
N GLU A 138 -12.59 -14.88 -2.72
CA GLU A 138 -13.33 -13.64 -2.47
C GLU A 138 -14.26 -13.27 -3.62
N LYS A 139 -13.98 -13.76 -4.84
CA LYS A 139 -14.76 -13.53 -6.06
C LYS A 139 -15.19 -12.07 -6.25
N PRO A 140 -14.24 -11.13 -6.37
CA PRO A 140 -14.56 -9.71 -6.38
C PRO A 140 -15.34 -9.30 -7.64
N ASP A 141 -16.12 -8.23 -7.52
CA ASP A 141 -16.81 -7.64 -8.68
C ASP A 141 -15.79 -7.02 -9.65
N TYR A 142 -14.80 -6.32 -9.08
CA TYR A 142 -13.71 -5.67 -9.79
C TYR A 142 -12.40 -5.95 -9.04
N ALA A 143 -11.30 -6.11 -9.78
CA ALA A 143 -9.98 -6.23 -9.18
C ALA A 143 -9.03 -5.21 -9.80
N PHE A 144 -8.10 -4.70 -8.99
CA PHE A 144 -7.11 -3.73 -9.43
C PHE A 144 -5.71 -4.20 -9.01
N ILE A 145 -4.84 -4.35 -10.00
CA ILE A 145 -3.43 -4.61 -9.81
C ILE A 145 -2.68 -3.30 -9.93
N PHE A 146 -2.06 -2.88 -8.84
CA PHE A 146 -1.18 -1.72 -8.81
C PHE A 146 0.25 -2.20 -8.63
N THR A 147 1.03 -2.29 -9.69
CA THR A 147 2.38 -2.86 -9.58
C THR A 147 3.37 -2.09 -10.40
N ARG A 148 4.64 -2.29 -10.08
CA ARG A 148 5.75 -1.86 -10.90
C ARG A 148 6.32 -3.13 -11.49
N PHE A 149 5.91 -3.50 -12.70
CA PHE A 149 6.31 -4.78 -13.26
C PHE A 149 7.83 -4.85 -13.53
N MET A 150 8.52 -5.82 -12.93
CA MET A 150 9.96 -6.07 -13.09
C MET A 150 10.26 -7.07 -14.19
N SER A 151 9.45 -8.12 -14.29
CA SER A 151 9.63 -9.20 -15.27
C SER A 151 8.76 -9.00 -16.50
N ILE A 152 7.55 -8.48 -16.35
CA ILE A 152 6.68 -8.19 -17.49
C ILE A 152 7.26 -6.99 -18.24
N GLY A 153 7.51 -7.17 -19.54
CA GLY A 153 8.22 -6.21 -20.39
C GLY A 153 9.72 -6.50 -20.54
N ALA A 154 10.24 -7.58 -19.95
CA ALA A 154 11.59 -8.06 -20.26
C ALA A 154 11.71 -8.41 -21.75
N PRO A 155 12.89 -8.20 -22.37
CA PRO A 155 13.11 -8.62 -23.75
C PRO A 155 12.99 -10.15 -23.87
N PHE A 156 12.67 -10.61 -25.08
CA PHE A 156 12.59 -12.04 -25.33
C PHE A 156 13.90 -12.75 -24.98
N PRO A 157 13.82 -13.98 -24.42
CA PRO A 157 14.98 -14.83 -24.28
C PRO A 157 15.68 -15.06 -25.62
N LYS A 158 16.95 -15.46 -25.57
CA LYS A 158 17.68 -15.83 -26.79
C LYS A 158 16.91 -16.89 -27.57
N HIS A 159 16.79 -16.71 -28.88
CA HIS A 159 16.08 -17.60 -29.81
C HIS A 159 14.55 -17.65 -29.66
N VAL A 160 13.95 -16.79 -28.83
CA VAL A 160 12.50 -16.60 -28.77
C VAL A 160 12.12 -15.37 -29.59
N THR A 161 11.16 -15.52 -30.50
CA THR A 161 10.68 -14.42 -31.36
C THR A 161 9.18 -14.19 -31.28
N THR A 162 8.44 -15.05 -30.58
CA THR A 162 6.98 -14.94 -30.43
C THR A 162 6.57 -15.04 -28.97
N PHE A 163 5.40 -14.48 -28.65
CA PHE A 163 4.84 -14.52 -27.30
C PHE A 163 4.45 -15.94 -26.86
N GLU A 164 4.08 -16.80 -27.81
CA GLU A 164 3.75 -18.21 -27.57
C GLU A 164 4.94 -18.98 -26.98
N GLN A 165 6.16 -18.58 -27.35
CA GLN A 165 7.40 -19.20 -26.92
C GLN A 165 8.05 -18.45 -25.75
N ASP A 166 7.57 -17.26 -25.39
CA ASP A 166 8.07 -16.51 -24.25
C ASP A 166 7.56 -17.08 -22.92
N PRO A 167 8.42 -17.69 -22.09
CA PRO A 167 8.01 -18.27 -20.81
C PRO A 167 7.44 -17.23 -19.84
N ILE A 168 7.91 -15.98 -19.88
CA ILE A 168 7.40 -14.92 -18.99
C ILE A 168 5.96 -14.58 -19.38
N TYR A 169 5.72 -14.40 -20.67
CA TYR A 169 4.39 -14.14 -21.19
C TYR A 169 3.43 -15.30 -20.91
N GLN A 170 3.83 -16.55 -21.13
CA GLN A 170 2.96 -17.71 -20.87
C GLN A 170 2.54 -17.82 -19.40
N VAL A 171 3.47 -17.62 -18.45
CA VAL A 171 3.16 -17.60 -17.02
C VAL A 171 2.22 -16.45 -16.67
N THR A 172 2.51 -15.25 -17.18
CA THR A 172 1.70 -14.04 -16.98
C THR A 172 0.27 -14.23 -17.48
N LYS A 173 0.13 -14.74 -18.71
CA LYS A 173 -1.16 -15.06 -19.32
C LYS A 173 -1.92 -16.09 -18.51
N GLY A 174 -1.26 -17.20 -18.14
CA GLY A 174 -1.87 -18.26 -17.34
C GLY A 174 -2.40 -17.77 -16.00
N GLN A 175 -1.62 -16.95 -15.29
CA GLN A 175 -2.03 -16.37 -14.02
C GLN A 175 -3.18 -15.38 -14.17
N MET A 176 -3.10 -14.49 -15.16
CA MET A 176 -4.16 -13.52 -15.45
C MET A 176 -5.48 -14.24 -15.76
N LEU A 177 -5.45 -15.33 -16.54
CA LEU A 177 -6.62 -16.13 -16.87
C LEU A 177 -7.28 -16.74 -15.61
N LYS A 178 -6.49 -17.17 -14.61
CA LYS A 178 -7.02 -17.64 -13.32
C LYS A 178 -7.68 -16.52 -12.51
N PHE A 179 -7.17 -15.30 -12.61
CA PHE A 179 -7.78 -14.16 -11.93
C PHE A 179 -9.13 -13.80 -12.57
N ILE A 180 -9.15 -13.58 -13.89
CA ILE A 180 -10.35 -13.09 -14.57
C ILE A 180 -11.51 -14.10 -14.54
N SER A 181 -11.22 -15.40 -14.46
CA SER A 181 -12.26 -16.43 -14.31
C SER A 181 -13.00 -16.36 -12.98
N ASN A 182 -12.44 -15.66 -11.99
CA ASN A 182 -12.98 -15.48 -10.65
C ASN A 182 -13.39 -14.03 -10.36
N ILE A 183 -13.29 -13.12 -11.32
CA ILE A 183 -13.69 -11.72 -11.20
C ILE A 183 -14.98 -11.51 -12.00
N LYS A 184 -16.00 -10.87 -11.40
CA LYS A 184 -17.32 -10.75 -12.03
C LYS A 184 -17.33 -9.89 -13.29
N TYR A 185 -16.66 -8.74 -13.24
CA TYR A 185 -16.74 -7.75 -14.32
C TYR A 185 -15.40 -7.45 -14.98
N LYS A 186 -14.41 -6.94 -14.24
CA LYS A 186 -13.15 -6.50 -14.86
C LYS A 186 -11.95 -6.51 -13.92
N LEU A 187 -10.82 -6.89 -14.49
CA LEU A 187 -9.49 -6.68 -13.93
C LEU A 187 -8.88 -5.42 -14.54
N PHE A 188 -8.46 -4.48 -13.70
CA PHE A 188 -7.69 -3.31 -14.09
C PHE A 188 -6.22 -3.52 -13.68
N ILE A 189 -5.30 -3.24 -14.60
CA ILE A 189 -3.87 -3.31 -14.34
C ILE A 189 -3.32 -1.90 -14.52
N LEU A 190 -2.85 -1.31 -13.42
CA LEU A 190 -2.12 -0.06 -13.43
C LEU A 190 -0.64 -0.36 -13.25
N ASP A 191 0.10 -0.22 -14.35
CA ASP A 191 1.55 -0.20 -14.32
C ASP A 191 2.03 1.24 -14.19
N SER A 192 2.65 1.54 -13.05
CA SER A 192 3.23 2.87 -12.84
C SER A 192 4.68 2.88 -13.29
N ILE A 193 4.92 3.48 -14.45
CA ILE A 193 6.27 3.80 -14.96
C ILE A 193 6.49 5.28 -14.62
N PRO A 194 7.40 5.61 -13.68
CA PRO A 194 8.83 5.56 -13.97
C PRO A 194 9.66 4.86 -12.88
N ARG A 195 10.67 4.13 -13.34
CA ARG A 195 11.72 3.58 -12.47
C ARG A 195 12.90 4.52 -12.51
N ILE A 196 13.32 4.98 -11.34
CA ILE A 196 14.63 5.60 -11.22
C ILE A 196 15.70 4.51 -11.44
N ASN A 197 16.61 4.74 -12.36
CA ASN A 197 17.83 3.94 -12.39
C ASN A 197 18.74 4.46 -11.30
N ARG A 198 18.70 3.81 -10.13
CA ARG A 198 19.43 4.25 -8.95
C ARG A 198 20.93 4.42 -9.22
N LYS A 199 21.53 3.54 -10.04
CA LYS A 199 22.95 3.64 -10.41
C LYS A 199 23.24 4.91 -11.18
N ILE A 200 22.43 5.19 -12.20
CA ILE A 200 22.54 6.42 -12.99
C ILE A 200 22.33 7.65 -12.10
N ILE A 201 21.35 7.63 -11.19
CA ILE A 201 21.15 8.74 -10.25
C ILE A 201 22.36 8.95 -9.34
N GLU A 202 22.95 7.87 -8.82
CA GLU A 202 24.16 7.94 -7.98
C GLU A 202 25.36 8.53 -8.74
N GLU A 203 25.44 8.34 -10.07
CA GLU A 203 26.46 8.93 -10.95
C GLU A 203 26.17 10.40 -11.31
N ILE A 204 24.89 10.75 -11.55
CA ILE A 204 24.46 12.10 -11.93
C ILE A 204 24.59 13.09 -10.76
N VAL A 205 24.27 12.67 -9.53
CA VAL A 205 24.22 13.57 -8.37
C VAL A 205 25.55 14.32 -8.12
N PRO A 206 26.73 13.67 -8.15
CA PRO A 206 28.02 14.35 -8.08
C PRO A 206 28.26 15.35 -9.22
N LEU A 207 27.89 15.01 -10.46
CA LEU A 207 28.07 15.88 -11.62
C LEU A 207 27.24 17.17 -11.50
N MET A 208 25.98 17.05 -11.06
CA MET A 208 25.15 18.22 -10.79
C MET A 208 25.71 19.07 -9.65
N ARG A 209 26.24 18.44 -8.59
CA ARG A 209 26.87 19.16 -7.46
C ARG A 209 28.10 19.96 -7.92
N ASN A 210 28.81 19.48 -8.94
CA ASN A 210 29.95 20.15 -9.52
C ASN A 210 29.58 21.16 -10.63
N HIS A 211 28.28 21.46 -10.81
CA HIS A 211 27.77 22.36 -11.85
C HIS A 211 28.16 21.96 -13.29
N THR A 212 28.40 20.66 -13.53
CA THR A 212 28.59 20.13 -14.89
C THR A 212 27.38 20.49 -15.74
N ALA A 213 27.61 20.94 -16.97
CA ALA A 213 26.52 21.38 -17.85
C ALA A 213 25.59 20.19 -18.15
N LEU A 214 24.27 20.40 -18.11
CA LEU A 214 23.30 19.32 -18.32
C LEU A 214 23.49 18.58 -19.66
N LYS A 215 23.94 19.30 -20.70
CA LYS A 215 24.26 18.71 -22.01
C LYS A 215 25.42 17.69 -21.96
N GLU A 216 26.30 17.80 -20.97
CA GLU A 216 27.41 16.85 -20.75
C GLU A 216 26.99 15.66 -19.88
N ILE A 217 25.84 15.76 -19.21
CA ILE A 217 25.27 14.72 -18.35
C ILE A 217 24.26 13.85 -19.15
N ASP A 218 23.56 14.45 -20.11
CA ASP A 218 22.57 13.81 -20.98
C ASP A 218 23.25 13.14 -22.19
N VAL A 219 23.85 11.96 -21.96
CA VAL A 219 24.54 11.13 -22.98
C VAL A 219 23.75 9.85 -23.26
#